data_AF-A0A3G2E9T0-F1
#
_entry.id   AF-A0A3G2E9T0-F1
#
_cell.length_a   1.000
_cell.length_b   1.000
_cell.length_c   1.000
_cell.angle_alpha   90.00
_cell.angle_beta   90.00
_cell.angle_gamma   90.00
#
_symmetry.space_group_name_H-M   'P 1'
#
loop_
_entity.id
_entity.type
_entity.pdbx_description
1 polymer ?
#
loop_
_entity_poly.entity_id
_entity_poly.type
_entity_poly.pdbx_seq_one_letter_code
_entity_poly.pdbx_strand_id
1 'polypeptide(L)'
;MKPFGLSLLLLLCILLPARASTQAEDAVRQMPMVHEALAARDATVKVHLVSARGYLNGKPGDAAGLARLHAEVQACVQRNSERGIASKPPHAWPEHVISMRLDTYAAVNRSIVYAAGLSYAIDPRDCSLMEARTSKASLSSSLGTCEVDLLAKTAHGHCDATGQARAAPPRRQPPMTAAQKADIVRLAAGSPAMAAFAAAMQAHPQAGMGERKVILGLECEVRPNPLDPEGKNCVSRGGSFSSLDAIGEAGMSGMTLEMSSSNGIELRATQARLDTLVPNAVFAPYLEGGFRITRPENRP
;
A
#
# COMPACT_ATOMS: atom_id res chain seq x y z
N MET A 1 -1.64 27.29 65.64
CA MET A 1 -1.55 25.84 65.37
C MET A 1 -2.91 25.39 64.87
N LYS A 2 -3.18 24.94 63.64
CA LYS A 2 -2.40 24.49 62.48
C LYS A 2 -3.09 25.04 61.21
N PRO A 3 -2.37 25.35 60.12
CA PRO A 3 -2.95 25.48 58.79
C PRO A 3 -2.53 24.30 57.88
N PHE A 4 -3.13 24.28 56.68
CA PHE A 4 -2.77 23.56 55.46
C PHE A 4 -3.26 22.13 55.25
N GLY A 5 -4.10 22.02 54.22
CA GLY A 5 -4.47 20.78 53.55
C GLY A 5 -5.39 21.06 52.36
N LEU A 6 -5.04 22.04 51.50
CA LEU A 6 -5.80 22.36 50.30
C LEU A 6 -4.93 22.13 49.06
N SER A 7 -5.38 21.19 48.23
CA SER A 7 -5.24 21.14 46.77
C SER A 7 -3.84 21.29 46.16
N LEU A 8 -3.14 20.16 46.02
CA LEU A 8 -2.11 19.95 44.99
C LEU A 8 -2.61 18.88 44.01
N LEU A 9 -3.62 19.23 43.20
CA LEU A 9 -4.17 18.39 42.13
C LEU A 9 -4.28 19.28 40.88
N LEU A 10 -3.13 19.74 40.39
CA LEU A 10 -3.02 20.53 39.18
C LEU A 10 -1.74 20.11 38.43
N LEU A 11 -1.93 19.79 37.15
CA LEU A 11 -0.93 19.64 36.09
C LEU A 11 -0.06 18.37 36.08
N LEU A 12 -0.71 17.22 35.85
CA LEU A 12 -0.23 16.32 34.80
C LEU A 12 -1.23 16.37 33.63
N CYS A 13 -1.31 17.53 32.98
CA CYS A 13 -1.69 17.56 31.56
C CYS A 13 -0.55 16.84 30.85
N ILE A 14 -0.74 15.54 30.65
CA ILE A 14 0.09 14.70 29.81
C ILE A 14 0.08 15.38 28.44
N LEU A 15 1.13 16.17 28.18
CA LEU A 15 1.55 16.61 26.85
C LEU A 15 2.00 15.35 26.11
N LEU A 16 1.05 14.48 25.78
CA LEU A 16 1.19 13.67 24.59
C LEU A 16 1.27 14.72 23.47
N PRO A 17 2.38 14.84 22.73
CA PRO A 17 2.34 15.55 21.49
C PRO A 17 1.28 14.82 20.68
N ALA A 18 0.08 15.39 20.60
CA ALA A 18 -0.85 15.04 19.56
C ALA A 18 -0.05 15.32 18.29
N ARG A 19 0.48 14.27 17.67
CA ARG A 19 1.03 14.37 16.32
C ARG A 19 -0.10 14.99 15.53
N ALA A 20 0.09 16.25 15.12
CA ALA A 20 -0.89 16.95 14.34
C ALA A 20 -1.09 16.08 13.10
N SER A 21 -2.27 15.49 13.03
CA SER A 21 -2.73 14.70 11.92
C SER A 21 -3.99 15.36 11.42
N THR A 22 -4.19 15.28 10.12
CA THR A 22 -5.39 15.81 9.51
C THR A 22 -6.57 14.88 9.81
N GLN A 23 -7.78 15.44 9.84
CA GLN A 23 -9.01 14.63 9.95
C GLN A 23 -9.11 13.60 8.82
N ALA A 24 -8.58 13.92 7.63
CA ALA A 24 -8.56 13.02 6.50
C ALA A 24 -7.66 11.79 6.75
N GLU A 25 -6.45 11.99 7.29
CA GLU A 25 -5.57 10.87 7.67
C GLU A 25 -6.22 9.98 8.73
N ASP A 26 -6.87 10.58 9.73
CA ASP A 26 -7.62 9.82 10.73
C ASP A 26 -8.76 9.01 10.11
N ALA A 27 -9.51 9.59 9.16
CA ALA A 27 -10.58 8.89 8.47
C ALA A 27 -10.06 7.67 7.69
N VAL A 28 -8.92 7.78 7.00
CA VAL A 28 -8.30 6.64 6.29
C VAL A 28 -7.74 5.60 7.28
N ARG A 29 -7.17 6.05 8.41
CA ARG A 29 -6.70 5.17 9.48
C ARG A 29 -7.84 4.40 10.16
N GLN A 30 -9.02 4.98 10.26
CA GLN A 30 -10.17 4.38 10.94
C GLN A 30 -11.11 3.61 10.00
N MET A 31 -10.90 3.68 8.68
CA MET A 31 -11.72 2.96 7.71
C MET A 31 -11.77 1.45 8.04
N PRO A 32 -12.94 0.79 8.07
CA PRO A 32 -12.99 -0.66 8.28
C PRO A 32 -12.32 -1.39 7.10
N MET A 33 -11.79 -2.58 7.33
CA MET A 33 -11.36 -3.43 6.21
C MET A 33 -12.59 -3.88 5.42
N VAL A 34 -12.44 -4.05 4.11
CA VAL A 34 -13.56 -4.38 3.21
C VAL A 34 -14.32 -5.64 3.67
N HIS A 35 -13.61 -6.70 4.08
CA HIS A 35 -14.26 -7.92 4.55
C HIS A 35 -15.05 -7.76 5.86
N GLU A 36 -14.78 -6.73 6.67
CA GLU A 36 -15.52 -6.44 7.90
C GLU A 36 -16.85 -5.75 7.61
N ALA A 37 -16.92 -4.98 6.52
CA ALA A 37 -18.11 -4.28 6.08
C ALA A 37 -19.07 -5.18 5.26
N LEU A 38 -18.59 -6.31 4.76
CA LEU A 38 -19.39 -7.25 3.98
C LEU A 38 -20.15 -8.20 4.91
N ALA A 39 -21.48 -8.20 4.82
CA ALA A 39 -22.32 -9.13 5.57
C ALA A 39 -21.97 -10.59 5.21
N ALA A 40 -21.97 -11.48 6.21
CA ALA A 40 -21.64 -12.91 6.08
C ALA A 40 -22.69 -13.74 5.30
N ARG A 41 -23.17 -13.24 4.15
CA ARG A 41 -24.22 -13.86 3.34
C ARG A 41 -23.68 -14.71 2.18
N ASP A 42 -22.38 -14.61 1.89
CA ASP A 42 -21.75 -15.31 0.76
C ASP A 42 -20.89 -16.50 1.18
N ALA A 43 -20.64 -17.40 0.23
CA ALA A 43 -19.59 -18.40 0.35
C ALA A 43 -18.27 -17.75 0.76
N THR A 44 -17.57 -18.35 1.70
CA THR A 44 -16.26 -17.86 2.15
C THR A 44 -15.14 -18.46 1.31
N VAL A 45 -14.06 -17.71 1.20
CA VAL A 45 -12.83 -18.12 0.53
C VAL A 45 -11.67 -17.98 1.50
N LYS A 46 -10.77 -18.98 1.49
CA LYS A 46 -9.54 -18.92 2.28
C LYS A 46 -8.54 -17.99 1.62
N VAL A 47 -8.03 -17.04 2.38
CA VAL A 47 -7.08 -16.02 1.93
C VAL A 47 -5.91 -15.85 2.89
N HIS A 48 -4.83 -15.31 2.37
CA HIS A 48 -3.86 -14.56 3.16
C HIS A 48 -4.24 -13.09 3.13
N LEU A 49 -4.27 -12.46 4.29
CA LEU A 49 -4.76 -11.11 4.51
C LEU A 49 -3.65 -10.25 5.10
N VAL A 50 -3.39 -9.09 4.51
CA VAL A 50 -2.53 -8.06 5.08
C VAL A 50 -3.18 -6.70 4.91
N SER A 51 -3.28 -5.93 5.99
CA SER A 51 -3.51 -4.48 5.93
C SER A 51 -2.20 -3.80 6.30
N ALA A 52 -1.67 -2.96 5.40
CA ALA A 52 -0.45 -2.21 5.59
C ALA A 52 -0.68 -0.71 5.41
N ARG A 53 0.08 0.10 6.15
CA ARG A 53 -0.03 1.56 6.13
C ARG A 53 1.34 2.22 6.10
N GLY A 54 1.38 3.41 5.54
CA GLY A 54 2.56 4.28 5.55
C GLY A 54 2.48 5.32 4.45
N TYR A 55 3.56 5.52 3.70
CA TYR A 55 3.70 6.59 2.71
C TYR A 55 4.47 6.14 1.47
N LEU A 56 4.13 6.73 0.32
CA LEU A 56 4.80 6.52 -0.96
C LEU A 56 5.22 7.85 -1.59
N ASN A 57 6.00 8.65 -0.86
CA ASN A 57 6.34 10.00 -1.34
C ASN A 57 7.39 10.00 -2.47
N GLY A 58 8.21 8.94 -2.57
CA GLY A 58 9.34 8.96 -3.51
C GLY A 58 10.47 9.87 -3.02
N LYS A 59 11.50 10.10 -3.84
CA LYS A 59 12.53 11.12 -3.57
C LYS A 59 11.90 12.52 -3.64
N PRO A 60 12.21 13.45 -2.72
CA PRO A 60 13.31 13.48 -1.75
C PRO A 60 13.03 12.79 -0.40
N GLY A 61 11.97 12.00 -0.26
CA GLY A 61 11.53 11.41 0.99
C GLY A 61 10.37 12.17 1.61
N ASP A 62 9.67 11.53 2.54
CA ASP A 62 8.47 12.11 3.17
C ASP A 62 8.79 13.35 4.03
N ALA A 63 9.80 13.27 4.90
CA ALA A 63 10.20 14.39 5.76
C ALA A 63 10.61 15.65 4.96
N ALA A 64 11.36 15.47 3.85
CA ALA A 64 11.72 16.56 2.96
C ALA A 64 10.50 17.11 2.21
N GLY A 65 9.57 16.23 1.82
CA GLY A 65 8.29 16.63 1.24
C GLY A 65 7.45 17.48 2.19
N LEU A 66 7.32 17.08 3.46
CA LEU A 66 6.59 17.84 4.47
C LEU A 66 7.25 19.20 4.72
N ALA A 67 8.57 19.23 4.89
CA ALA A 67 9.30 20.48 5.07
C ALA A 67 9.07 21.44 3.89
N ARG A 68 9.05 20.91 2.65
CA ARG A 68 8.72 21.68 1.46
C ARG A 68 7.28 22.20 1.48
N LEU A 69 6.31 21.36 1.83
CA LEU A 69 4.90 21.76 1.92
C LEU A 69 4.71 22.90 2.95
N HIS A 70 5.36 22.80 4.11
CA HIS A 70 5.40 23.86 5.11
C HIS A 70 5.95 25.17 4.54
N ALA A 71 7.11 25.11 3.87
CA ALA A 71 7.73 26.28 3.26
C ALA A 71 6.87 26.90 2.16
N GLU A 72 6.19 26.10 1.35
CA GLU A 72 5.29 26.57 0.28
C GLU A 72 4.07 27.33 0.84
N VAL A 73 3.48 26.83 1.94
CA VAL A 73 2.39 27.52 2.65
C VAL A 73 2.87 28.83 3.26
N GLN A 74 4.02 28.82 3.96
CA GLN A 74 4.59 30.05 4.54
C GLN A 74 4.85 31.11 3.46
N ALA A 75 5.45 30.70 2.35
CA ALA A 75 5.71 31.59 1.22
C ALA A 75 4.41 32.10 0.58
N CYS A 76 3.35 31.29 0.53
CA CYS A 76 2.03 31.73 0.06
C CYS A 76 1.43 32.78 0.99
N VAL A 77 1.43 32.55 2.30
CA VAL A 77 0.90 33.48 3.30
C VAL A 77 1.62 34.82 3.21
N GLN A 78 2.95 34.79 3.06
CA GLN A 78 3.75 36.00 2.88
C GLN A 78 3.34 36.77 1.61
N ARG A 79 3.27 36.09 0.46
CA ARG A 79 2.84 36.72 -0.81
C ARG A 79 1.42 37.27 -0.76
N ASN A 80 0.50 36.57 -0.09
CA ASN A 80 -0.88 37.03 0.03
C ASN A 80 -0.97 38.25 0.97
N SER A 81 -0.22 38.25 2.07
CA SER A 81 -0.12 39.40 2.98
C SER A 81 0.38 40.65 2.25
N GLU A 82 1.45 40.52 1.45
CA GLU A 82 2.00 41.61 0.62
C GLU A 82 0.99 42.17 -0.39
N ARG A 83 0.03 41.34 -0.82
CA ARG A 83 -1.03 41.70 -1.78
C ARG A 83 -2.34 42.10 -1.12
N GLY A 84 -2.42 42.15 0.21
CA GLY A 84 -3.67 42.42 0.94
C GLY A 84 -4.74 41.34 0.76
N ILE A 85 -4.35 40.11 0.43
CA ILE A 85 -5.24 38.96 0.25
C ILE A 85 -5.31 38.17 1.55
N ALA A 86 -6.52 37.86 2.01
CA ALA A 86 -6.71 37.02 3.20
C ALA A 86 -6.20 35.60 2.96
N SER A 87 -5.43 35.07 3.92
CA SER A 87 -4.94 33.68 3.91
C SER A 87 -5.63 32.85 4.99
N LYS A 88 -5.72 31.54 4.74
CA LYS A 88 -6.28 30.50 5.61
C LYS A 88 -5.27 29.33 5.70
N PRO A 89 -4.10 29.55 6.30
CA PRO A 89 -3.13 28.47 6.48
C PRO A 89 -3.73 27.31 7.30
N PRO A 90 -3.28 26.07 7.06
CA PRO A 90 -3.78 24.89 7.78
C PRO A 90 -3.48 24.98 9.28
N HIS A 91 -4.47 24.63 10.11
CA HIS A 91 -4.29 24.50 11.56
C HIS A 91 -3.73 23.15 11.98
N ALA A 92 -3.95 22.11 11.17
CA ALA A 92 -3.40 20.78 11.32
C ALA A 92 -2.57 20.44 10.09
N TRP A 93 -1.39 19.87 10.32
CA TRP A 93 -0.50 19.43 9.26
C TRP A 93 -0.66 17.93 9.03
N PRO A 94 -0.45 17.44 7.80
CA PRO A 94 -0.43 16.02 7.56
C PRO A 94 0.82 15.38 8.18
N GLU A 95 0.69 14.13 8.61
CA GLU A 95 1.82 13.30 9.02
C GLU A 95 2.68 12.88 7.83
N HIS A 96 2.10 12.77 6.63
CA HIS A 96 2.77 12.42 5.38
C HIS A 96 2.24 13.23 4.21
N VAL A 97 3.09 13.58 3.23
CA VAL A 97 2.61 14.28 2.01
C VAL A 97 1.73 13.37 1.16
N ILE A 98 2.10 12.09 1.10
CA ILE A 98 1.36 11.03 0.40
C ILE A 98 1.25 9.84 1.36
N SER A 99 0.12 9.73 2.05
CA SER A 99 -0.18 8.57 2.89
C SER A 99 -0.95 7.53 2.10
N MET A 100 -0.72 6.26 2.44
CA MET A 100 -1.39 5.14 1.80
C MET A 100 -1.69 4.03 2.78
N ARG A 101 -2.84 3.39 2.56
CA ARG A 101 -3.24 2.13 3.14
C ARG A 101 -3.49 1.12 2.02
N LEU A 102 -2.94 -0.08 2.18
CA LEU A 102 -3.19 -1.23 1.31
C LEU A 102 -3.83 -2.36 2.11
N ASP A 103 -4.96 -2.87 1.65
CA ASP A 103 -5.56 -4.10 2.16
C ASP A 103 -5.49 -5.17 1.07
N THR A 104 -4.60 -6.15 1.23
CA THR A 104 -4.37 -7.24 0.28
C THR A 104 -5.03 -8.53 0.74
N TYR A 105 -5.75 -9.17 -0.17
CA TYR A 105 -6.40 -10.47 0.00
C TYR A 105 -5.92 -11.40 -1.10
N ALA A 106 -5.10 -12.39 -0.74
CA ALA A 106 -4.58 -13.35 -1.68
C ALA A 106 -5.20 -14.73 -1.45
N ALA A 107 -5.99 -15.21 -2.41
CA ALA A 107 -6.45 -16.59 -2.48
C ALA A 107 -5.48 -17.44 -3.32
N VAL A 108 -5.74 -18.74 -3.41
CA VAL A 108 -4.91 -19.68 -4.17
C VAL A 108 -4.81 -19.37 -5.66
N ASN A 109 -5.82 -18.73 -6.24
CA ASN A 109 -5.92 -18.53 -7.69
C ASN A 109 -6.08 -17.07 -8.13
N ARG A 110 -6.20 -16.13 -7.20
CA ARG A 110 -6.42 -14.70 -7.46
C ARG A 110 -6.02 -13.87 -6.24
N SER A 111 -5.69 -12.61 -6.46
CA SER A 111 -5.39 -11.63 -5.43
C SER A 111 -6.15 -10.35 -5.70
N ILE A 112 -6.60 -9.66 -4.65
CA ILE A 112 -7.12 -8.30 -4.76
C ILE A 112 -6.43 -7.38 -3.76
N VAL A 113 -5.98 -6.22 -4.25
CA VAL A 113 -5.37 -5.16 -3.44
C VAL A 113 -6.31 -3.96 -3.44
N TYR A 114 -6.77 -3.56 -2.25
CA TYR A 114 -7.48 -2.30 -2.05
C TYR A 114 -6.50 -1.23 -1.62
N ALA A 115 -6.43 -0.13 -2.36
CA ALA A 115 -5.59 1.02 -2.04
C ALA A 115 -6.45 2.22 -1.67
N ALA A 116 -6.21 2.79 -0.49
CA ALA A 116 -6.76 4.08 -0.08
C ALA A 116 -5.59 5.04 0.17
N GLY A 117 -5.53 6.15 -0.56
CA GLY A 117 -4.44 7.11 -0.47
C GLY A 117 -4.93 8.54 -0.28
N LEU A 118 -4.13 9.35 0.40
CA LEU A 118 -4.32 10.78 0.55
C LEU A 118 -3.04 11.49 0.11
N SER A 119 -3.17 12.54 -0.68
CA SER A 119 -2.09 13.48 -0.93
C SER A 119 -2.53 14.92 -0.67
N TYR A 120 -1.56 15.75 -0.29
CA TYR A 120 -1.78 17.14 0.04
C TYR A 120 -1.02 18.07 -0.91
N ALA A 121 -1.69 19.14 -1.32
CA ALA A 121 -1.11 20.23 -2.07
C ALA A 121 -1.62 21.56 -1.49
N ILE A 122 -0.97 22.68 -1.80
CA ILE A 122 -1.45 24.00 -1.38
C ILE A 122 -2.50 24.55 -2.35
N ASP A 123 -3.58 25.15 -1.82
CA ASP A 123 -4.45 26.04 -2.61
C ASP A 123 -3.76 27.42 -2.71
N PRO A 124 -3.33 27.87 -3.91
CA PRO A 124 -2.63 29.14 -4.04
C PRO A 124 -3.53 30.36 -3.79
N ARG A 125 -4.86 30.20 -3.73
CA ARG A 125 -5.80 31.32 -3.57
C ARG A 125 -5.88 31.80 -2.14
N ASP A 126 -5.90 30.87 -1.18
CA ASP A 126 -6.01 31.17 0.25
C ASP A 126 -4.95 30.47 1.11
N CYS A 127 -3.96 29.79 0.53
CA CYS A 127 -2.88 29.11 1.23
C CYS A 127 -3.34 27.97 2.17
N SER A 128 -4.56 27.46 1.99
CA SER A 128 -5.03 26.25 2.66
C SER A 128 -4.42 24.99 2.03
N LEU A 129 -4.61 23.83 2.65
CA LEU A 129 -4.25 22.55 2.06
C LEU A 129 -5.43 21.96 1.30
N MET A 130 -5.20 21.62 0.04
CA MET A 130 -6.08 20.79 -0.78
C MET A 130 -5.77 19.32 -0.53
N GLU A 131 -6.81 18.53 -0.32
CA GLU A 131 -6.73 17.08 -0.15
C GLU A 131 -7.14 16.38 -1.45
N ALA A 132 -6.28 15.50 -1.96
CA ALA A 132 -6.64 14.59 -3.05
C ALA A 132 -6.76 13.17 -2.50
N ARG A 133 -7.96 12.59 -2.64
CA ARG A 133 -8.25 11.23 -2.18
C ARG A 133 -8.19 10.25 -3.35
N THR A 134 -7.65 9.08 -3.10
CA THR A 134 -7.70 7.95 -4.02
C THR A 134 -8.27 6.74 -3.30
N SER A 135 -9.15 6.00 -3.97
CA SER A 135 -9.63 4.71 -3.48
C SER A 135 -9.83 3.78 -4.67
N LYS A 136 -9.03 2.71 -4.73
CA LYS A 136 -8.97 1.79 -5.86
C LYS A 136 -8.91 0.35 -5.37
N ALA A 137 -9.29 -0.58 -6.24
CA ALA A 137 -9.01 -1.99 -6.05
C ALA A 137 -8.47 -2.61 -7.35
N SER A 138 -7.44 -3.45 -7.26
CA SER A 138 -6.90 -4.21 -8.40
C SER A 138 -7.01 -5.70 -8.10
N LEU A 139 -7.83 -6.40 -8.88
CA LEU A 139 -8.00 -7.85 -8.85
C LEU A 139 -7.13 -8.47 -9.94
N SER A 140 -6.25 -9.39 -9.59
CA SER A 140 -5.36 -10.08 -10.52
C SER A 140 -5.49 -11.60 -10.41
N SER A 141 -5.50 -12.28 -11.56
CA SER A 141 -5.45 -13.74 -11.67
C SER A 141 -4.89 -14.18 -13.02
N SER A 142 -4.89 -15.50 -13.27
CA SER A 142 -4.56 -16.07 -14.59
C SER A 142 -5.53 -15.66 -15.71
N LEU A 143 -6.71 -15.13 -15.39
CA LEU A 143 -7.65 -14.58 -16.37
C LEU A 143 -7.33 -13.13 -16.77
N GLY A 144 -6.38 -12.48 -16.09
CA GLY A 144 -6.02 -11.07 -16.28
C GLY A 144 -6.44 -10.18 -15.11
N THR A 145 -6.22 -8.88 -15.28
CA THR A 145 -6.45 -7.88 -14.24
C THR A 145 -7.78 -7.15 -14.44
N CYS A 146 -8.49 -6.91 -13.34
CA CYS A 146 -9.64 -6.01 -13.23
C CYS A 146 -9.28 -4.85 -12.31
N GLU A 147 -9.27 -3.65 -12.86
CA GLU A 147 -8.98 -2.40 -12.15
C GLU A 147 -10.27 -1.68 -11.81
N VAL A 148 -10.40 -1.26 -10.55
CA VAL A 148 -11.62 -0.67 -9.99
C VAL A 148 -11.27 0.68 -9.38
N ASP A 149 -11.96 1.72 -9.82
CA ASP A 149 -11.99 3.01 -9.13
C ASP A 149 -13.23 3.05 -8.23
N LEU A 150 -13.00 2.98 -6.92
CA LEU A 150 -14.06 2.90 -5.91
C LEU A 150 -14.75 4.26 -5.70
N LEU A 151 -14.06 5.37 -5.99
CA LEU A 151 -14.62 6.73 -5.89
C LEU A 151 -15.48 7.05 -7.12
N ALA A 152 -14.91 6.84 -8.31
CA ALA A 152 -15.61 7.08 -9.58
C ALA A 152 -16.66 5.99 -9.90
N LYS A 153 -16.68 4.90 -9.13
CA LYS A 153 -17.52 3.72 -9.37
C LYS A 153 -17.39 3.19 -10.79
N THR A 154 -16.16 2.99 -11.22
CA THR A 154 -15.86 2.42 -12.55
C THR A 154 -14.97 1.21 -12.39
N ALA A 155 -15.14 0.23 -13.28
CA ALA A 155 -14.27 -0.94 -13.33
C ALA A 155 -13.90 -1.24 -14.79
N HIS A 156 -12.68 -1.69 -15.03
CA HIS A 156 -12.22 -2.02 -16.38
C HIS A 156 -11.24 -3.18 -16.39
N GLY A 157 -11.10 -3.83 -17.54
CA GLY A 157 -10.31 -5.06 -17.66
C GLY A 157 -11.18 -6.32 -17.46
N HIS A 158 -10.60 -7.37 -16.90
CA HIS A 158 -11.19 -8.70 -16.76
C HIS A 158 -12.12 -8.81 -15.54
N CYS A 159 -13.13 -7.95 -15.47
CA CYS A 159 -14.11 -7.92 -14.38
C CYS A 159 -15.28 -8.85 -14.70
N ASP A 160 -15.44 -9.95 -13.94
CA ASP A 160 -16.49 -10.96 -14.15
C ASP A 160 -17.45 -11.06 -12.96
N ALA A 161 -18.61 -11.69 -13.18
CA ALA A 161 -19.66 -11.82 -12.17
C ALA A 161 -19.30 -12.69 -10.95
N THR A 162 -18.11 -13.29 -10.93
CA THR A 162 -17.64 -14.21 -9.88
C THR A 162 -16.40 -13.70 -9.13
N GLY A 163 -15.89 -12.52 -9.49
CA GLY A 163 -14.60 -12.03 -9.01
C GLY A 163 -13.45 -12.94 -9.44
N GLN A 164 -13.51 -13.54 -10.62
CA GLN A 164 -12.51 -14.47 -11.16
C GLN A 164 -12.36 -15.78 -10.34
N ALA A 165 -13.44 -16.26 -9.71
CA ALA A 165 -13.39 -17.45 -8.84
C ALA A 165 -12.94 -18.72 -9.57
N ARG A 166 -13.15 -18.78 -10.89
CA ARG A 166 -12.81 -19.90 -11.77
C ARG A 166 -11.40 -19.83 -12.35
N ALA A 167 -10.62 -18.79 -12.02
CA ALA A 167 -9.25 -18.68 -12.48
C ALA A 167 -8.44 -19.91 -12.07
N ALA A 168 -7.57 -20.40 -12.95
CA ALA A 168 -6.68 -21.49 -12.60
C ALA A 168 -5.62 -21.00 -11.60
N PRO A 169 -5.25 -21.79 -10.58
CA PRO A 169 -4.11 -21.49 -9.73
C PRO A 169 -2.84 -21.26 -10.55
N PRO A 170 -1.93 -20.37 -10.11
CA PRO A 170 -0.67 -20.19 -10.78
C PRO A 170 0.08 -21.53 -10.85
N ARG A 171 0.59 -21.86 -12.03
CA ARG A 171 1.49 -23.01 -12.16
C ARG A 171 2.79 -22.65 -11.44
N ARG A 172 3.16 -23.41 -10.41
CA ARG A 172 4.48 -23.28 -9.77
C ARG A 172 5.54 -23.50 -10.84
N GLN A 173 6.18 -22.43 -11.29
CA GLN A 173 7.36 -22.57 -12.14
C GLN A 173 8.49 -23.13 -11.28
N PRO A 174 9.24 -24.12 -11.77
CA PRO A 174 10.43 -24.57 -11.07
C PRO A 174 11.38 -23.37 -10.92
N PRO A 175 12.18 -23.34 -9.85
CA PRO A 175 13.21 -22.32 -9.72
C PRO A 175 14.10 -22.32 -10.95
N MET A 176 14.40 -21.12 -11.47
CA MET A 176 15.36 -20.96 -12.55
C MET A 176 16.72 -21.48 -12.09
N THR A 177 17.31 -22.34 -12.90
CA THR A 177 18.67 -22.81 -12.66
C THR A 177 19.65 -21.64 -12.73
N ALA A 178 20.82 -21.80 -12.10
CA ALA A 178 21.90 -20.81 -12.21
C ALA A 178 22.28 -20.52 -13.68
N ALA A 179 22.22 -21.54 -14.54
CA ALA A 179 22.45 -21.41 -15.98
C ALA A 179 21.37 -20.55 -16.65
N GLN A 180 20.08 -20.76 -16.34
CA GLN A 180 18.98 -19.95 -16.88
C GLN A 180 19.09 -18.48 -16.46
N LYS A 181 19.45 -18.22 -15.19
CA LYS A 181 19.70 -16.85 -14.71
C LYS A 181 20.86 -16.20 -15.44
N ALA A 182 21.97 -16.92 -15.62
CA ALA A 182 23.13 -16.43 -16.37
C ALA A 182 22.79 -16.14 -17.84
N ASP A 183 21.95 -16.96 -18.47
CA ASP A 183 21.49 -16.75 -19.84
C ASP A 183 20.60 -15.52 -19.99
N ILE A 184 19.64 -15.31 -19.07
CA ILE A 184 18.80 -14.10 -19.07
C ILE A 184 19.65 -12.85 -18.90
N VAL A 185 20.60 -12.89 -17.96
CA VAL A 185 21.53 -11.78 -17.72
C VAL A 185 22.38 -11.49 -18.96
N ARG A 186 22.90 -12.53 -19.61
CA ARG A 186 23.68 -12.41 -20.86
C ARG A 186 22.83 -11.82 -22.00
N LEU A 187 21.60 -12.27 -22.16
CA LEU A 187 20.65 -11.74 -23.16
C LEU A 187 20.29 -10.29 -22.89
N ALA A 188 20.02 -9.94 -21.62
CA ALA A 188 19.68 -8.57 -21.21
C ALA A 188 20.87 -7.61 -21.36
N ALA A 189 22.09 -8.05 -21.04
CA ALA A 189 23.32 -7.28 -21.26
C ALA A 189 23.62 -7.05 -22.76
N GLY A 190 23.06 -7.89 -23.64
CA GLY A 190 23.16 -7.76 -25.10
C GLY A 190 22.33 -6.62 -25.70
N SER A 191 21.52 -5.90 -24.91
CA SER A 191 20.79 -4.71 -25.38
C SER A 191 21.01 -3.50 -24.46
N PRO A 192 21.26 -2.29 -25.00
CA PRO A 192 21.41 -1.08 -24.19
C PRO A 192 20.18 -0.77 -23.32
N ALA A 193 18.98 -1.12 -23.80
CA ALA A 193 17.72 -0.89 -23.09
C ALA A 193 17.55 -1.78 -21.83
N MET A 194 18.20 -2.95 -21.80
CA MET A 194 18.09 -3.92 -20.70
C MET A 194 19.38 -4.06 -19.89
N ALA A 195 20.44 -3.32 -20.24
CA ALA A 195 21.72 -3.35 -19.53
C ALA A 195 21.58 -2.96 -18.05
N ALA A 196 20.72 -1.99 -17.73
CA ALA A 196 20.42 -1.59 -16.35
C ALA A 196 19.69 -2.70 -15.58
N PHE A 197 18.77 -3.43 -16.24
CA PHE A 197 18.09 -4.57 -15.65
C PHE A 197 19.05 -5.75 -15.42
N ALA A 198 19.94 -6.03 -16.37
CA ALA A 198 20.96 -7.06 -16.24
C ALA A 198 21.91 -6.77 -15.08
N ALA A 199 22.39 -5.53 -14.97
CA ALA A 199 23.24 -5.08 -13.87
C ALA A 199 22.52 -5.19 -12.51
N ALA A 200 21.25 -4.80 -12.44
CA ALA A 200 20.45 -4.94 -11.22
C ALA A 200 20.26 -6.40 -10.81
N MET A 201 20.00 -7.32 -11.75
CA MET A 201 19.88 -8.75 -11.47
C MET A 201 21.19 -9.39 -10.99
N GLN A 202 22.34 -8.91 -11.49
CA GLN A 202 23.66 -9.36 -11.04
C GLN A 202 24.01 -8.79 -9.66
N ALA A 203 23.71 -7.52 -9.40
CA ALA A 203 24.03 -6.82 -8.16
C ALA A 203 23.13 -7.25 -6.98
N HIS A 204 21.89 -7.66 -7.28
CA HIS A 204 20.89 -8.05 -6.29
C HIS A 204 20.42 -9.48 -6.55
N PRO A 205 21.18 -10.51 -6.13
CA PRO A 205 20.70 -11.88 -6.21
C PRO A 205 19.34 -11.98 -5.51
N GLN A 206 18.33 -12.50 -6.22
CA GLN A 206 16.95 -12.71 -5.75
C GLN A 206 16.83 -13.67 -4.55
N ALA A 207 17.96 -14.18 -4.05
CA ALA A 207 18.02 -14.90 -2.80
C ALA A 207 17.70 -13.94 -1.65
N GLY A 208 16.93 -14.40 -0.65
CA GLY A 208 16.69 -13.55 0.52
C GLY A 208 17.98 -13.16 1.21
N MET A 209 17.96 -12.03 1.92
CA MET A 209 19.14 -11.47 2.58
C MET A 209 19.62 -12.31 3.78
N GLY A 210 18.98 -13.47 4.04
CA GLY A 210 19.19 -14.30 5.23
C GLY A 210 18.61 -13.71 6.51
N GLU A 211 18.28 -12.41 6.52
CA GLU A 211 17.61 -11.71 7.61
C GLU A 211 16.15 -12.17 7.74
N ARG A 212 15.77 -12.50 8.97
CA ARG A 212 14.41 -12.88 9.34
C ARG A 212 13.88 -11.95 10.40
N LYS A 213 12.61 -11.61 10.31
CA LYS A 213 11.89 -10.81 11.30
C LYS A 213 10.59 -11.51 11.70
N VAL A 214 10.03 -11.11 12.83
CA VAL A 214 8.67 -11.46 13.22
C VAL A 214 7.84 -10.18 13.25
N ILE A 215 6.78 -10.13 12.45
CA ILE A 215 5.86 -8.99 12.36
C ILE A 215 4.46 -9.50 12.61
N LEU A 216 3.78 -8.94 13.62
CA LEU A 216 2.42 -9.34 14.02
C LEU A 216 2.30 -10.87 14.28
N GLY A 217 3.35 -11.48 14.83
CA GLY A 217 3.41 -12.91 15.11
C GLY A 217 3.68 -13.81 13.90
N LEU A 218 3.87 -13.24 12.70
CA LEU A 218 4.25 -13.97 11.49
C LEU A 218 5.74 -13.81 11.21
N GLU A 219 6.42 -14.92 10.93
CA GLU A 219 7.79 -14.88 10.43
C GLU A 219 7.82 -14.32 9.01
N CYS A 220 8.78 -13.45 8.72
CA CYS A 220 9.06 -12.96 7.37
C CYS A 220 10.55 -12.94 7.08
N GLU A 221 10.87 -13.12 5.79
CA GLU A 221 12.22 -13.06 5.26
C GLU A 221 12.42 -11.73 4.55
N VAL A 222 13.50 -11.03 4.89
CA VAL A 222 13.84 -9.76 4.25
C VAL A 222 14.51 -10.06 2.91
N ARG A 223 13.97 -9.48 1.85
CA ARG A 223 14.46 -9.59 0.48
C ARG A 223 14.63 -8.20 -0.13
N PRO A 224 15.50 -8.05 -1.13
CA PRO A 224 15.53 -6.84 -1.95
C PRO A 224 14.14 -6.57 -2.53
N ASN A 225 13.73 -5.30 -2.59
CA ASN A 225 12.50 -4.94 -3.28
C ASN A 225 12.74 -5.03 -4.80
N PRO A 226 12.01 -5.87 -5.56
CA PRO A 226 12.24 -6.03 -7.00
C PRO A 226 11.92 -4.76 -7.81
N LEU A 227 11.12 -3.85 -7.24
CA LEU A 227 10.76 -2.57 -7.86
C LEU A 227 11.66 -1.42 -7.42
N ASP A 228 12.54 -1.66 -6.44
CA ASP A 228 13.45 -0.66 -5.91
C ASP A 228 14.74 -1.33 -5.40
N PRO A 229 15.86 -1.23 -6.14
CA PRO A 229 17.12 -1.88 -5.79
C PRO A 229 17.67 -1.49 -4.40
N GLU A 230 17.34 -0.30 -3.91
CA GLU A 230 17.72 0.18 -2.58
C GLU A 230 16.66 -0.16 -1.50
N GLY A 231 15.51 -0.66 -1.94
CA GLY A 231 14.40 -1.05 -1.09
C GLY A 231 14.49 -2.47 -0.56
N LYS A 232 13.72 -2.73 0.49
CA LYS A 232 13.58 -4.02 1.15
C LYS A 232 12.12 -4.37 1.35
N ASN A 233 11.79 -5.64 1.16
CA ASN A 233 10.49 -6.22 1.49
C ASN A 233 10.69 -7.30 2.57
N CYS A 234 9.86 -7.31 3.61
CA CYS A 234 9.74 -8.47 4.50
C CYS A 234 8.55 -9.30 4.06
N VAL A 235 8.82 -10.46 3.44
CA VAL A 235 7.78 -11.32 2.87
C VAL A 235 7.51 -12.47 3.83
N SER A 236 6.23 -12.66 4.21
CA SER A 236 5.84 -13.67 5.18
C SER A 236 6.22 -15.09 4.75
N ARG A 237 6.37 -15.98 5.74
CA ARG A 237 6.54 -17.42 5.55
C ARG A 237 5.35 -18.17 6.16
N GLY A 238 5.03 -19.33 5.59
CA GLY A 238 3.93 -20.19 6.07
C GLY A 238 2.62 -19.94 5.32
N GLY A 239 1.53 -20.56 5.79
CA GLY A 239 0.24 -20.56 5.08
C GLY A 239 0.03 -21.82 4.23
N SER A 240 -1.23 -22.19 4.01
CA SER A 240 -1.61 -23.47 3.39
C SER A 240 -1.51 -23.51 1.86
N PHE A 241 -1.30 -22.38 1.18
CA PHE A 241 -1.19 -22.32 -0.28
C PHE A 241 -0.31 -21.15 -0.74
N SER A 242 0.41 -21.30 -1.85
CA SER A 242 1.19 -20.21 -2.44
C SER A 242 0.25 -19.19 -3.11
N SER A 243 0.34 -17.91 -2.75
CA SER A 243 -0.44 -16.84 -3.40
C SER A 243 0.08 -16.53 -4.81
N LEU A 244 -0.77 -15.94 -5.65
CA LEU A 244 -0.39 -15.43 -6.99
C LEU A 244 0.74 -14.39 -6.90
N ASP A 245 0.77 -13.59 -5.82
CA ASP A 245 1.75 -12.53 -5.58
C ASP A 245 3.08 -13.04 -5.02
N ALA A 246 3.30 -14.36 -4.99
CA ALA A 246 4.57 -14.96 -4.58
C ALA A 246 5.67 -14.59 -5.59
N ILE A 247 6.37 -13.49 -5.33
CA ILE A 247 7.51 -13.05 -6.12
C ILE A 247 8.67 -14.02 -5.87
N GLY A 248 9.07 -14.74 -6.93
CA GLY A 248 10.35 -15.43 -6.98
C GLY A 248 10.36 -16.85 -6.42
N GLU A 249 11.50 -17.50 -6.67
CA GLU A 249 11.74 -18.92 -6.44
C GLU A 249 11.43 -19.39 -5.02
N ALA A 250 10.96 -20.64 -4.95
CA ALA A 250 10.68 -21.44 -3.75
C ALA A 250 9.25 -21.40 -3.19
N GLY A 251 8.22 -21.26 -4.03
CA GLY A 251 6.85 -21.67 -3.67
C GLY A 251 6.33 -21.09 -2.36
N MET A 252 6.85 -19.93 -1.95
CA MET A 252 6.53 -19.33 -0.67
C MET A 252 5.20 -18.60 -0.80
N SER A 253 4.28 -18.97 0.07
CA SER A 253 3.00 -18.32 0.32
C SER A 253 3.24 -16.99 1.06
N GLY A 254 3.86 -16.05 0.36
CA GLY A 254 4.37 -14.83 0.97
C GLY A 254 3.48 -13.63 0.72
N MET A 255 3.15 -12.90 1.79
CA MET A 255 2.56 -11.57 1.74
C MET A 255 3.59 -10.56 2.23
N THR A 256 3.68 -9.40 1.59
CA THR A 256 4.57 -8.32 2.05
C THR A 256 4.03 -7.74 3.36
N LEU A 257 4.75 -7.97 4.47
CA LEU A 257 4.42 -7.44 5.79
C LEU A 257 5.07 -6.07 6.07
N GLU A 258 6.17 -5.79 5.38
CA GLU A 258 6.89 -4.53 5.46
C GLU A 258 7.53 -4.26 4.10
N MET A 259 7.45 -3.02 3.63
CA MET A 259 8.17 -2.52 2.47
C MET A 259 8.82 -1.21 2.87
N SER A 260 10.10 -1.04 2.60
CA SER A 260 10.80 0.20 2.87
C SER A 260 11.82 0.50 1.77
N SER A 261 12.11 1.78 1.56
CA SER A 261 13.17 2.22 0.68
C SER A 261 13.74 3.57 1.11
N SER A 262 15.04 3.76 0.87
CA SER A 262 15.72 5.07 0.89
C SER A 262 15.03 6.11 0.00
N ASN A 263 14.26 5.67 -0.99
CA ASN A 263 13.50 6.52 -1.90
C ASN A 263 12.19 7.04 -1.30
N GLY A 264 12.01 7.08 0.02
CA GLY A 264 10.82 7.69 0.63
C GLY A 264 9.56 6.83 0.50
N ILE A 265 9.72 5.52 0.58
CA ILE A 265 8.64 4.55 0.61
C ILE A 265 8.71 3.81 1.93
N GLU A 266 7.60 3.73 2.64
CA GLU A 266 7.45 2.88 3.82
C GLU A 266 6.01 2.39 3.90
N LEU A 267 5.82 1.08 4.00
CA LEU A 267 4.55 0.45 4.34
C LEU A 267 4.82 -0.62 5.38
N ARG A 268 4.04 -0.62 6.46
CA ARG A 268 4.13 -1.60 7.54
C ARG A 268 2.75 -2.21 7.79
N ALA A 269 2.71 -3.54 7.91
CA ALA A 269 1.50 -4.25 8.27
C ALA A 269 0.99 -3.78 9.64
N THR A 270 -0.27 -3.36 9.68
CA THR A 270 -1.04 -3.10 10.90
C THR A 270 -1.92 -4.29 11.27
N GLN A 271 -2.22 -5.15 10.29
CA GLN A 271 -2.90 -6.43 10.48
C GLN A 271 -2.38 -7.44 9.48
N ALA A 272 -2.18 -8.68 9.92
CA ALA A 272 -1.81 -9.79 9.04
C ALA A 272 -2.39 -11.10 9.55
N ARG A 273 -2.97 -11.90 8.66
CA ARG A 273 -3.49 -13.25 8.96
C ARG A 273 -3.25 -14.17 7.76
N LEU A 274 -2.72 -15.36 8.02
CA LEU A 274 -2.64 -16.42 7.02
C LEU A 274 -3.84 -17.36 7.19
N ASP A 275 -4.21 -18.05 6.12
CA ASP A 275 -5.29 -19.06 6.09
C ASP A 275 -6.64 -18.63 6.71
N THR A 276 -7.01 -17.36 6.58
CA THR A 276 -8.25 -16.83 7.13
C THR A 276 -9.40 -16.93 6.14
N LEU A 277 -10.65 -17.05 6.61
CA LEU A 277 -11.85 -17.09 5.76
C LEU A 277 -12.45 -15.69 5.67
N VAL A 278 -12.67 -15.22 4.45
CA VAL A 278 -13.37 -13.96 4.17
C VAL A 278 -14.53 -14.19 3.18
N PRO A 279 -15.54 -13.32 3.15
CA PRO A 279 -16.60 -13.39 2.13
C PRO A 279 -16.01 -13.31 0.71
N ASN A 280 -16.53 -14.11 -0.23
CA ASN A 280 -16.09 -14.08 -1.61
C ASN A 280 -16.32 -12.72 -2.31
N ALA A 281 -17.31 -11.94 -1.84
CA ALA A 281 -17.60 -10.58 -2.34
C ALA A 281 -16.40 -9.61 -2.24
N VAL A 282 -15.40 -9.89 -1.39
CA VAL A 282 -14.14 -9.15 -1.36
C VAL A 282 -13.44 -9.15 -2.73
N PHE A 283 -13.64 -10.16 -3.58
CA PHE A 283 -13.00 -10.20 -4.91
C PHE A 283 -13.83 -9.53 -6.00
N ALA A 284 -14.99 -8.97 -5.69
CA ALA A 284 -15.89 -8.40 -6.68
C ALA A 284 -16.59 -7.11 -6.20
N PRO A 285 -15.84 -6.09 -5.72
CA PRO A 285 -16.44 -4.86 -5.19
C PRO A 285 -17.29 -4.09 -6.23
N TYR A 286 -17.06 -4.34 -7.51
CA TYR A 286 -17.76 -3.72 -8.64
C TYR A 286 -19.14 -4.33 -8.94
N LEU A 287 -19.52 -5.45 -8.32
CA LEU A 287 -20.84 -6.06 -8.52
C LEU A 287 -21.93 -5.40 -7.67
N GLU A 288 -21.54 -4.67 -6.61
CA GLU A 288 -22.45 -3.96 -5.74
C GLU A 288 -22.30 -2.45 -5.91
N GLY A 289 -23.39 -1.68 -5.73
CA GLY A 289 -23.28 -0.22 -5.61
C GLY A 289 -23.22 0.58 -6.93
N GLY A 290 -23.54 -0.03 -8.06
CA GLY A 290 -23.84 0.67 -9.33
C GLY A 290 -22.63 1.05 -10.17
N PHE A 291 -21.61 0.19 -10.24
CA PHE A 291 -20.40 0.47 -11.02
C PHE A 291 -20.64 0.39 -12.54
N ARG A 292 -19.94 1.25 -13.29
CA ARG A 292 -19.85 1.14 -14.75
C ARG A 292 -18.66 0.27 -15.13
N ILE A 293 -18.92 -0.87 -15.79
CA ILE A 293 -17.90 -1.83 -16.20
C ILE A 293 -17.57 -1.68 -17.68
N THR A 294 -16.32 -1.37 -18.02
CA THR A 294 -15.82 -1.37 -19.40
C THR A 294 -14.90 -2.58 -19.62
N ARG A 295 -15.40 -3.60 -20.32
CA ARG A 295 -14.61 -4.78 -20.67
C ARG A 295 -13.60 -4.43 -21.77
N PRO A 296 -12.40 -5.05 -21.79
CA PRO A 296 -11.52 -4.97 -22.94
C PRO A 296 -12.27 -5.52 -24.15
N GLU A 297 -12.19 -4.85 -25.29
CA GLU A 297 -12.72 -5.38 -26.54
C GLU A 297 -12.07 -6.74 -26.79
N ASN A 298 -12.89 -7.79 -26.94
CA ASN A 298 -12.41 -9.05 -27.50
C ASN A 298 -11.91 -8.71 -28.90
N ARG A 299 -10.59 -8.72 -29.09
CA ARG A 299 -10.04 -8.73 -30.45
C ARG A 299 -10.55 -10.01 -31.11
N PRO A 300 -11.21 -9.92 -32.28
CA PRO A 300 -11.78 -11.08 -32.97
C PRO A 300 -10.72 -12.11 -33.36
#